data_AF-A0A635L6C7-F1
#
_entry.id   AF-A0A635L6C7-F1
#
_cell.length_a   1.000
_cell.length_b   1.000
_cell.length_c   1.000
_cell.angle_alpha   90.00
_cell.angle_beta   90.00
_cell.angle_gamma   90.00
#
_symmetry.space_group_name_H-M   'P 1'
#
loop_
_entity.id
_entity.type
_entity.pdbx_description
1 polymer ?
#
loop_
_entity_poly.entity_id
_entity_poly.type
_entity_poly.pdbx_seq_one_letter_code
_entity_poly.pdbx_strand_id
1 'polypeptide(L)'
;MGNIIQAQKGESFFDPACGSGEFISEIIKNQVAISGSEYDVDRLKISKMKMLVNDLSPSNISPSYFTEGHNLKKNFDIILSNPPFSLKIPFDMEMHFCMYGKPPTSNADFAFLQYCIFMLKDNGRAAIILPDGILFREGKEYEIRKKIIKNNHISAIIYLPKGM
;
A
#
# COMPACT_ATOMS: atom_id res chain seq x y z
N MET A 1 -0.93 -13.73 2.02
CA MET A 1 0.11 -13.06 1.18
C MET A 1 1.48 -13.07 1.85
N GLY A 2 1.54 -13.22 3.17
CA GLY A 2 2.75 -13.29 3.97
C GLY A 2 3.74 -14.39 3.57
N ASN A 3 3.27 -15.53 3.05
CA ASN A 3 4.20 -16.57 2.55
C ASN A 3 4.99 -16.11 1.32
N ILE A 4 4.41 -15.26 0.46
CA ILE A 4 5.10 -14.71 -0.70
C ILE A 4 6.13 -13.68 -0.24
N ILE A 5 5.78 -12.88 0.78
CA ILE A 5 6.66 -11.84 1.28
C ILE A 5 7.77 -12.40 2.19
N GLN A 6 7.63 -13.57 2.81
CA GLN A 6 8.66 -14.17 3.67
C GLN A 6 9.22 -13.17 4.72
N ALA A 7 8.34 -12.60 5.54
CA ALA A 7 8.73 -11.59 6.53
C ALA A 7 9.72 -12.15 7.56
N GLN A 8 10.75 -11.36 7.87
CA GLN A 8 11.80 -11.69 8.83
C GLN A 8 11.65 -10.85 10.09
N LYS A 9 12.05 -11.43 11.23
CA LYS A 9 12.04 -10.73 12.52
C LYS A 9 12.87 -9.45 12.45
N GLY A 10 12.30 -8.36 12.96
CA GLY A 10 12.95 -7.05 13.02
C GLY A 10 12.80 -6.17 11.78
N GLU A 11 12.18 -6.68 10.69
CA GLU A 11 11.83 -5.85 9.53
C GLU A 11 10.70 -4.85 9.87
N SER A 12 10.64 -3.72 9.14
CA SER A 12 9.52 -2.78 9.23
C SER A 12 8.43 -3.09 8.19
N PHE A 13 7.20 -3.20 8.66
CA PHE A 13 6.00 -3.49 7.90
C PHE A 13 5.09 -2.26 7.79
N PHE A 14 4.48 -2.07 6.63
CA PHE A 14 3.46 -1.05 6.42
C PHE A 14 2.31 -1.53 5.54
N ASP A 15 1.08 -1.18 5.94
CA ASP A 15 -0.11 -1.30 5.09
C ASP A 15 -0.79 0.06 4.93
N PRO A 16 -0.69 0.71 3.75
CA PRO A 16 -1.26 2.04 3.51
C PRO A 16 -2.78 2.09 3.44
N ALA A 17 -3.45 0.94 3.40
CA ALA A 17 -4.90 0.80 3.37
C ALA A 17 -5.30 -0.38 4.26
N CYS A 18 -4.95 -0.28 5.54
CA CYS A 18 -4.96 -1.42 6.45
C CYS A 18 -6.35 -1.95 6.78
N GLY A 19 -7.41 -1.23 6.44
CA GLY A 19 -8.77 -1.65 6.69
C GLY A 19 -8.98 -1.95 8.17
N SER A 20 -9.58 -3.10 8.44
CA SER A 20 -9.78 -3.60 9.79
C SER A 20 -8.55 -4.31 10.34
N GLY A 21 -7.41 -4.33 9.64
CA GLY A 21 -6.12 -4.85 10.09
C GLY A 21 -5.88 -6.33 9.73
N GLU A 22 -6.37 -6.79 8.59
CA GLU A 22 -6.24 -8.19 8.13
C GLU A 22 -4.78 -8.59 7.93
N PHE A 23 -4.01 -7.80 7.16
CA PHE A 23 -2.58 -8.07 6.96
C PHE A 23 -1.75 -7.82 8.23
N ILE A 24 -2.18 -6.91 9.09
CA ILE A 24 -1.58 -6.70 10.41
C ILE A 24 -1.69 -8.00 11.22
N SER A 25 -2.88 -8.60 11.30
CA SER A 25 -3.06 -9.89 11.99
C SER A 25 -2.25 -11.03 11.37
N GLU A 26 -2.07 -11.04 10.05
CA GLU A 26 -1.21 -12.02 9.37
C GLU A 26 0.27 -11.83 9.76
N ILE A 27 0.76 -10.59 9.76
CA ILE A 27 2.19 -10.29 9.88
C ILE A 27 2.71 -10.25 11.33
N ILE A 28 1.85 -9.95 12.31
CA ILE A 28 2.19 -9.86 13.75
C ILE A 28 3.02 -11.05 14.24
N LYS A 29 2.71 -12.25 13.73
CA LYS A 29 3.38 -13.50 14.11
C LYS A 29 4.89 -13.51 13.78
N ASN A 30 5.33 -12.67 12.85
CA ASN A 30 6.71 -12.62 12.38
C ASN A 30 7.60 -11.65 13.19
N GLN A 31 7.09 -11.02 14.25
CA GLN A 31 7.85 -10.09 15.11
C GLN A 31 8.50 -8.93 14.32
N VAL A 32 7.70 -8.31 13.45
CA VAL A 32 8.05 -7.12 12.65
C VAL A 32 7.56 -5.83 13.32
N ALA A 33 8.18 -4.70 13.02
CA ALA A 33 7.72 -3.38 13.44
C ALA A 33 6.54 -2.94 12.56
N ILE A 34 5.34 -2.86 13.13
CA ILE A 34 4.10 -2.63 12.37
C ILE A 34 3.74 -1.16 12.33
N SER A 35 3.38 -0.71 11.13
CA SER A 35 2.72 0.56 10.86
C SER A 35 1.60 0.35 9.84
N GLY A 36 0.67 1.29 9.77
CA GLY A 36 -0.39 1.23 8.77
C GLY A 36 -1.21 2.50 8.73
N SER A 37 -2.05 2.61 7.73
CA SER A 37 -2.99 3.72 7.64
C SER A 37 -4.35 3.30 7.10
N GLU A 38 -5.39 3.96 7.57
CA GLU A 38 -6.76 3.73 7.13
C GLU A 38 -7.55 5.04 7.14
N TYR A 39 -8.23 5.35 6.04
CA TYR A 39 -9.00 6.57 5.89
C TYR A 39 -10.38 6.49 6.54
N ASP A 40 -11.00 5.31 6.52
CA ASP A 40 -12.30 5.06 7.17
C ASP A 40 -12.14 5.01 8.69
N VAL A 41 -12.85 5.88 9.38
CA VAL A 41 -12.71 6.09 10.83
C VAL A 41 -13.09 4.83 11.63
N ASP A 42 -14.05 4.04 11.17
CA ASP A 42 -14.52 2.88 11.92
C ASP A 42 -13.59 1.69 11.72
N ARG A 43 -13.12 1.45 10.49
CA ARG A 43 -12.06 0.45 10.22
C ARG A 43 -10.75 0.82 10.93
N LEU A 44 -10.39 2.10 10.97
CA LEU A 44 -9.24 2.61 11.72
C LEU A 44 -9.32 2.26 13.21
N LYS A 45 -10.50 2.43 13.84
CA LYS A 45 -10.71 2.05 15.25
C LYS A 45 -10.51 0.55 15.43
N ILE A 46 -11.05 -0.29 14.55
CA ILE A 46 -10.91 -1.75 14.62
C ILE A 46 -9.44 -2.16 14.48
N SER A 47 -8.72 -1.60 13.51
CA SER A 47 -7.29 -1.86 13.32
C SER A 47 -6.45 -1.46 14.56
N LYS A 48 -6.74 -0.30 15.16
CA LYS A 48 -6.12 0.14 16.42
C LYS A 48 -6.42 -0.79 17.60
N MET A 49 -7.65 -1.28 17.72
CA MET A 49 -8.00 -2.27 18.75
C MET A 49 -7.23 -3.58 18.55
N LYS A 50 -7.06 -4.05 17.30
CA LYS A 50 -6.24 -5.23 17.02
C LYS A 50 -4.79 -5.04 17.46
N MET A 51 -4.21 -3.85 17.25
CA MET A 51 -2.86 -3.54 17.76
C MET A 51 -2.81 -3.68 19.28
N LEU A 52 -3.76 -3.06 20.00
CA LEU A 52 -3.83 -3.12 21.46
C LEU A 52 -3.98 -4.53 22.01
N VAL A 53 -4.83 -5.36 21.40
CA VAL A 53 -5.03 -6.77 21.81
C VAL A 53 -3.77 -7.62 21.64
N ASN A 54 -2.83 -7.21 20.78
CA ASN A 54 -1.56 -7.89 20.56
C ASN A 54 -0.39 -7.16 21.25
N ASP A 55 -0.66 -6.32 22.25
CA ASP A 55 0.35 -5.54 23.00
C ASP A 55 1.21 -4.60 22.13
N LEU A 56 0.65 -4.13 21.01
CA LEU A 56 1.30 -3.19 20.10
C LEU A 56 0.71 -1.78 20.22
N SER A 57 1.53 -0.77 19.95
CA SER A 57 1.08 0.63 20.03
C SER A 57 0.06 0.95 18.92
N PRO A 58 -1.15 1.43 19.27
CA PRO A 58 -2.13 1.87 18.27
C PRO A 58 -1.73 3.19 17.59
N SER A 59 -0.72 3.90 18.11
CA SER A 59 -0.21 5.14 17.50
C SER A 59 0.45 4.92 16.15
N ASN A 60 0.88 3.69 15.86
CA ASN A 60 1.51 3.32 14.58
C ASN A 60 0.49 3.12 13.46
N ILE A 61 -0.82 3.14 13.79
CA ILE A 61 -1.89 3.16 12.80
C ILE A 61 -2.45 4.59 12.73
N SER A 62 -2.27 5.24 11.60
CA SER A 62 -2.71 6.63 11.37
C SER A 62 -3.90 6.70 10.41
N PRO A 63 -4.62 7.83 10.37
CA PRO A 63 -5.51 8.09 9.25
C PRO A 63 -4.70 8.21 7.95
N SER A 64 -5.05 7.54 6.84
CA SER A 64 -4.57 7.98 5.51
C SER A 64 -5.34 7.43 4.30
N TYR A 65 -5.68 8.36 3.41
CA TYR A 65 -5.79 8.22 1.95
C TYR A 65 -5.17 9.51 1.39
N PHE A 66 -3.88 9.61 1.69
CA PHE A 66 -2.85 10.57 1.31
C PHE A 66 -3.21 12.06 1.23
N THR A 67 -2.82 12.80 2.27
CA THR A 67 -1.85 13.90 2.10
C THR A 67 -0.92 13.88 3.30
N GLU A 68 0.36 13.61 3.07
CA GLU A 68 1.45 13.87 4.01
C GLU A 68 2.52 14.68 3.27
N GLY A 69 2.95 15.80 3.88
CA GLY A 69 3.77 16.84 3.24
C GLY A 69 5.21 16.41 2.91
N HIS A 70 6.13 17.38 2.81
CA HIS A 70 7.52 17.15 2.36
C HIS A 70 8.37 16.19 3.21
N ASN A 71 7.86 15.65 4.32
CA ASN A 71 8.61 14.79 5.25
C ASN A 71 8.34 13.28 5.10
N LEU A 72 7.64 12.85 4.06
CA LEU A 72 7.52 11.42 3.74
C LEU A 72 8.92 10.84 3.44
N LYS A 73 9.35 9.87 4.25
CA LYS A 73 10.63 9.15 4.05
C LYS A 73 10.35 7.68 3.74
N LYS A 74 11.15 7.11 2.83
CA LYS A 74 11.24 5.67 2.56
C LYS A 74 11.58 4.93 3.85
N ASN A 75 10.66 4.13 4.37
CA ASN A 75 10.78 3.64 5.75
C ASN A 75 10.50 2.14 5.92
N PHE A 76 10.05 1.43 4.88
CA PHE A 76 9.51 0.08 5.06
C PHE A 76 10.25 -0.99 4.27
N ASP A 77 10.59 -2.08 4.96
CA ASP A 77 11.15 -3.30 4.35
C ASP A 77 10.06 -4.11 3.65
N ILE A 78 8.84 -4.09 4.22
CA ILE A 78 7.69 -4.85 3.74
C ILE A 78 6.47 -3.94 3.58
N ILE A 79 5.77 -4.08 2.46
CA ILE A 79 4.40 -3.58 2.30
C ILE A 79 3.46 -4.72 1.90
N LEU A 80 2.37 -4.91 2.63
CA LEU A 80 1.22 -5.70 2.19
C LEU A 80 0.01 -4.79 2.15
N SER A 81 -0.75 -4.80 1.06
CA SER A 81 -1.94 -3.96 0.99
C SER A 81 -3.00 -4.48 0.05
N ASN A 82 -4.25 -4.16 0.38
CA ASN A 82 -5.42 -4.34 -0.46
C ASN A 82 -6.17 -3.00 -0.52
N PRO A 83 -5.66 -2.02 -1.27
CA PRO A 83 -6.26 -0.70 -1.35
C PRO A 83 -7.67 -0.74 -1.95
N PRO A 84 -8.53 0.25 -1.66
CA PRO A 84 -9.85 0.37 -2.26
C PRO A 84 -9.73 0.52 -3.79
N PHE A 85 -10.44 -0.34 -4.51
CA PHE A 85 -10.35 -0.37 -5.97
C PHE A 85 -11.08 0.81 -6.60
N SER A 86 -10.47 1.42 -7.62
CA SER A 86 -11.07 2.48 -8.43
C SER A 86 -11.59 3.67 -7.61
N LEU A 87 -10.95 3.96 -6.49
CA LEU A 87 -11.26 5.13 -5.67
C LEU A 87 -10.98 6.41 -6.47
N LYS A 88 -11.83 7.42 -6.32
CA LYS A 88 -11.60 8.74 -6.93
C LYS A 88 -10.55 9.52 -6.15
N ILE A 89 -9.76 10.30 -6.87
CA ILE A 89 -8.76 11.21 -6.30
C ILE A 89 -9.29 12.64 -6.41
N PRO A 90 -9.26 13.44 -5.33
CA PRO A 90 -9.52 14.88 -5.42
C PRO A 90 -8.58 15.56 -6.43
N PHE A 91 -9.11 16.52 -7.18
CA PHE A 91 -8.37 17.15 -8.28
C PHE A 91 -7.08 17.86 -7.80
N ASP A 92 -7.22 18.55 -6.68
CA ASP A 92 -6.22 19.35 -5.99
C ASP A 92 -5.31 18.56 -5.04
N MET A 93 -5.53 17.24 -4.88
CA MET A 93 -4.67 16.41 -4.05
C MET A 93 -3.23 16.43 -4.58
N GLU A 94 -2.32 16.86 -3.71
CA GLU A 94 -0.89 16.76 -3.93
C GLU A 94 -0.42 15.33 -3.73
N MET A 95 0.30 14.80 -4.71
CA MET A 95 0.81 13.43 -4.69
C MET A 95 2.30 13.42 -5.05
N HIS A 96 3.11 14.03 -4.18
CA HIS A 96 4.58 14.13 -4.37
C HIS A 96 5.27 12.76 -4.53
N PHE A 97 4.63 11.69 -4.04
CA PHE A 97 5.08 10.31 -4.19
C PHE A 97 4.86 9.72 -5.61
N CYS A 98 4.10 10.39 -6.49
CA CYS A 98 3.82 9.89 -7.86
C CYS A 98 5.02 10.11 -8.80
N MET A 99 6.09 9.31 -8.61
CA MET A 99 7.35 9.42 -9.37
C MET A 99 7.22 9.20 -10.88
N TYR A 100 6.18 8.49 -11.33
CA TYR A 100 6.00 8.10 -12.74
C TYR A 100 4.90 8.89 -13.46
N GLY A 101 4.16 9.72 -12.72
CA GLY A 101 3.13 10.61 -13.23
C GLY A 101 1.86 10.56 -12.38
N LYS A 102 1.14 11.69 -12.36
CA LYS A 102 -0.15 11.80 -11.67
C LYS A 102 -1.22 10.97 -12.42
N PRO A 103 -1.84 9.96 -11.77
CA PRO A 103 -2.91 9.18 -12.38
C PRO A 103 -4.18 10.01 -12.62
N PRO A 104 -5.14 9.50 -13.41
CA PRO A 104 -6.44 10.15 -13.59
C PRO A 104 -7.19 10.31 -12.26
N THR A 105 -7.91 11.41 -12.08
CA THR A 105 -8.70 11.66 -10.85
C THR A 105 -9.86 10.67 -10.68
N SER A 106 -10.25 9.98 -11.74
CA SER A 106 -11.26 8.95 -11.71
C SER A 106 -10.78 7.62 -11.11
N ASN A 107 -9.47 7.41 -10.92
CA ASN A 107 -8.92 6.14 -10.49
C ASN A 107 -7.58 6.26 -9.73
N ALA A 108 -7.56 5.79 -8.47
CA ALA A 108 -6.42 5.81 -7.57
C ALA A 108 -5.53 4.57 -7.57
N ASP A 109 -5.81 3.55 -8.39
CA ASP A 109 -5.08 2.28 -8.37
C ASP A 109 -3.56 2.51 -8.58
N PHE A 110 -3.19 3.34 -9.57
CA PHE A 110 -1.79 3.73 -9.79
C PHE A 110 -1.26 4.74 -8.77
N ALA A 111 -2.12 5.46 -8.04
CA ALA A 111 -1.68 6.31 -6.94
C ALA A 111 -1.21 5.43 -5.78
N PHE A 112 -2.01 4.43 -5.39
CA PHE A 112 -1.63 3.46 -4.35
C PHE A 112 -0.39 2.65 -4.72
N LEU A 113 -0.29 2.18 -5.98
CA LEU A 113 0.90 1.45 -6.43
C LEU A 113 2.16 2.32 -6.32
N GLN A 114 2.10 3.56 -6.79
CA GLN A 114 3.23 4.49 -6.70
C GLN A 114 3.54 4.87 -5.25
N TYR A 115 2.53 5.03 -4.40
CA TYR A 115 2.73 5.28 -2.97
C TYR A 115 3.48 4.13 -2.30
N CYS A 116 3.09 2.89 -2.58
CA CYS A 116 3.80 1.73 -2.04
C CYS A 116 5.26 1.70 -2.53
N ILE A 117 5.51 1.88 -3.83
CA ILE A 117 6.87 1.93 -4.39
C ILE A 117 7.69 3.05 -3.71
N PHE A 118 7.08 4.21 -3.48
CA PHE A 118 7.71 5.35 -2.84
C PHE A 118 8.05 5.10 -1.36
N MET A 119 7.22 4.34 -0.64
CA MET A 119 7.40 4.10 0.81
C MET A 119 8.40 2.96 1.11
N LEU A 120 8.72 2.13 0.11
CA LEU A 120 9.72 1.06 0.24
C LEU A 120 11.13 1.62 0.38
N LYS A 121 11.92 0.98 1.24
CA LYS A 121 13.39 1.07 1.20
C LYS A 121 13.91 0.46 -0.11
N ASP A 122 15.16 0.75 -0.47
CA ASP A 122 15.72 0.32 -1.76
C ASP A 122 15.76 -1.21 -1.94
N ASN A 123 15.88 -1.98 -0.85
CA ASN A 123 15.80 -3.45 -0.84
C ASN A 123 14.47 -3.97 -0.27
N GLY A 124 13.48 -3.09 -0.11
CA GLY A 124 12.16 -3.45 0.37
C GLY A 124 11.35 -4.20 -0.70
N ARG A 125 10.28 -4.84 -0.26
CA ARG A 125 9.39 -5.62 -1.13
C ARG A 125 7.94 -5.39 -0.77
N ALA A 126 7.07 -5.44 -1.78
CA ALA A 126 5.64 -5.27 -1.60
C ALA A 126 4.84 -6.39 -2.27
N ALA A 127 3.70 -6.75 -1.69
CA ALA A 127 2.64 -7.48 -2.35
C ALA A 127 1.34 -6.69 -2.22
N ILE A 128 0.75 -6.31 -3.35
CA ILE A 128 -0.38 -5.39 -3.41
C ILE A 128 -1.47 -6.02 -4.28
N ILE A 129 -2.70 -6.08 -3.77
CA ILE A 129 -3.86 -6.48 -4.57
C ILE A 129 -4.36 -5.25 -5.33
N LEU A 130 -4.50 -5.39 -6.66
CA LEU A 130 -5.03 -4.34 -7.53
C LEU A 130 -6.00 -4.96 -8.55
N PRO A 131 -6.96 -4.18 -9.07
CA PRO A 131 -7.89 -4.69 -10.09
C PRO A 131 -7.19 -4.88 -11.44
N ASP A 132 -7.73 -5.78 -12.27
CA ASP A 132 -7.17 -6.19 -13.58
C ASP A 132 -6.85 -5.01 -14.51
N GLY A 133 -7.62 -3.91 -14.42
CA GLY A 133 -7.44 -2.73 -15.25
C GLY A 133 -6.04 -2.11 -15.15
N ILE A 134 -5.30 -2.36 -14.05
CA ILE A 134 -3.90 -1.93 -13.93
C ILE A 134 -3.03 -2.45 -15.09
N LEU A 135 -3.38 -3.62 -15.65
CA LEU A 135 -2.61 -4.30 -16.70
C LEU A 135 -2.85 -3.71 -18.09
N PHE A 136 -4.04 -3.18 -18.38
CA PHE A 136 -4.45 -2.89 -19.75
C PHE A 136 -5.03 -1.48 -19.98
N ARG A 137 -5.36 -0.69 -18.94
CA ARG A 137 -5.87 0.67 -19.15
C ARG A 137 -4.87 1.55 -19.90
N GLU A 138 -5.40 2.40 -20.78
CA GLU A 138 -4.66 3.25 -21.73
C GLU A 138 -4.38 4.66 -21.17
N GLY A 139 -3.89 5.57 -22.01
CA GLY A 139 -3.67 6.97 -21.66
C GLY A 139 -2.60 7.18 -20.58
N LYS A 140 -2.89 8.02 -19.58
CA LYS A 140 -1.94 8.33 -18.50
C LYS A 140 -1.50 7.07 -17.74
N GLU A 141 -2.40 6.11 -17.57
CA GLU A 141 -2.13 4.87 -16.85
C GLU A 141 -1.17 3.95 -17.62
N TYR A 142 -1.28 3.91 -18.96
CA TYR A 142 -0.30 3.21 -19.80
C TYR A 142 1.11 3.80 -19.64
N GLU A 143 1.24 5.13 -19.64
CA GLU A 143 2.54 5.79 -19.49
C GLU A 143 3.16 5.54 -18.11
N ILE A 144 2.35 5.55 -17.04
CA ILE A 144 2.80 5.20 -15.68
C ILE A 144 3.26 3.74 -15.65
N ARG A 145 2.45 2.79 -16.15
CA ARG A 145 2.78 1.36 -16.21
C ARG A 145 4.09 1.11 -16.95
N LYS A 146 4.27 1.73 -18.11
CA LYS A 146 5.48 1.60 -18.93
C LYS A 146 6.72 2.04 -18.16
N LYS A 147 6.65 3.14 -17.41
CA LYS A 147 7.78 3.62 -16.59
C LYS A 147 8.06 2.70 -15.41
N ILE A 148 7.02 2.21 -14.72
CA ILE A 148 7.18 1.25 -13.60
C ILE A 148 7.91 -0.02 -14.08
N ILE A 149 7.50 -0.57 -15.24
CA ILE A 149 8.13 -1.76 -15.83
C ILE A 149 9.58 -1.46 -16.23
N LYS A 150 9.84 -0.32 -16.89
CA LYS A 150 11.20 0.07 -17.30
C LYS A 150 12.16 0.26 -16.12
N ASN A 151 11.65 0.63 -14.94
CA ASN A 151 12.43 0.77 -13.71
C ASN A 151 12.52 -0.54 -12.89
N ASN A 152 12.08 -1.67 -13.46
CA ASN A 152 12.22 -3.01 -12.88
C ASN A 152 11.62 -3.14 -11.46
N HIS A 153 10.53 -2.43 -11.18
CA HIS A 153 9.85 -2.52 -9.88
C HIS A 153 8.93 -3.74 -9.72
N ILE A 154 8.65 -4.48 -10.80
CA ILE A 154 7.71 -5.60 -10.80
C ILE A 154 8.49 -6.90 -10.94
N SER A 155 8.51 -7.70 -9.88
CA SER A 155 9.12 -9.04 -9.91
C SER A 155 8.17 -10.12 -10.43
N ALA A 156 6.88 -10.01 -10.11
CA ALA A 156 5.86 -10.99 -10.49
C ALA A 156 4.47 -10.37 -10.55
N ILE A 157 3.59 -10.98 -11.34
CA ILE A 157 2.15 -10.72 -11.39
C ILE A 157 1.45 -12.05 -11.17
N ILE A 158 0.57 -12.10 -10.17
CA ILE A 158 -0.23 -13.30 -9.85
C ILE A 158 -1.68 -12.97 -10.15
N TYR A 159 -2.28 -13.70 -11.09
CA TYR A 159 -3.69 -13.55 -11.43
C TYR A 159 -4.54 -14.38 -10.48
N LEU A 160 -5.49 -13.74 -9.79
CA LEU A 160 -6.40 -14.43 -8.88
C LEU A 160 -7.62 -14.98 -9.65
N PRO A 161 -8.21 -16.10 -9.22
CA PRO A 161 -9.47 -16.60 -9.77
C PRO A 161 -10.59 -15.56 -9.66
N LYS A 162 -11.49 -15.53 -10.65
CA LYS A 162 -12.67 -14.65 -10.62
C LYS A 162 -13.62 -15.06 -9.49
N GLY A 163 -14.20 -14.07 -8.81
CA GLY A 163 -15.22 -14.28 -7.77
C GLY A 163 -14.69 -14.47 -6.35
N MET A 164 -13.39 -14.23 -6.14
CA MET A 164 -12.80 -14.01 -4.80
C MET A 164 -12.97 -12.57 -4.33
#